data_AF-A0A3P8JP56-F1
#
_entry.id   AF-A0A3P8JP56-F1
#
_cell.length_a   1.000
_cell.length_b   1.000
_cell.length_c   1.000
_cell.angle_alpha   90.00
_cell.angle_beta   90.00
_cell.angle_gamma   90.00
#
_symmetry.space_group_name_H-M   'P 1'
#
loop_
_entity.id
_entity.type
_entity.pdbx_description
1 polymer ?
#
loop_
_entity_poly.entity_id
_entity_poly.type
_entity_poly.pdbx_seq_one_letter_code
_entity_poly.pdbx_strand_id
1 'polypeptide(L)'
;MLNINRAVTWLPNTIQVMLCRAWANSVHTPLANCTEPPNPEQTNLWCLQKILLHHITLRCLTTDHGLPNEDKQICEAALVLRIVYYASLLAGQMDSPELLEMEAEENRLFEQQMRAHIGPTYERRSRVSLPEDPFAKALNISPNDCRTPFIPVKDFVNETLNDGLQPKKDYIYYRSKGISNELSFMKLPFLLQTSSKSVLLYYDNRMRMLDERRGVLMHTFLMDTPEMPFFKLRVHRDRIVEDALLIVFFFIPLTIEKFIQILLPPDSFLIIS
;
A
#
# COMPACT_ATOMS: atom_id res chain seq x y z
N MET A 1 2.70 10.48 25.46
CA MET A 1 2.69 9.87 24.10
C MET A 1 3.92 10.24 23.28
N LEU A 2 4.36 11.50 23.26
CA LEU A 2 5.50 11.96 22.43
C LEU A 2 6.76 11.07 22.53
N ASN A 3 7.25 10.86 23.75
CA ASN A 3 8.48 10.09 23.98
C ASN A 3 8.31 8.60 23.67
N ILE A 4 7.09 8.08 23.77
CA ILE A 4 6.79 6.66 23.52
C ILE A 4 6.80 6.39 22.02
N ASN A 5 6.14 7.25 21.22
CA ASN A 5 6.13 7.07 19.77
C ASN A 5 7.53 7.16 19.18
N ARG A 6 8.30 8.13 19.64
CA ARG A 6 9.71 8.27 19.26
C ARG A 6 10.55 7.08 19.71
N ALA A 7 10.38 6.59 20.94
CA ALA A 7 11.12 5.43 21.42
C ALA A 7 10.83 4.18 20.58
N VAL A 8 9.55 3.93 20.25
CA VAL A 8 9.13 2.75 19.46
C VAL A 8 9.68 2.81 18.03
N THR A 9 9.69 3.99 17.40
CA THR A 9 10.22 4.15 16.03
C THR A 9 11.74 4.00 15.94
N TRP A 10 12.46 4.25 17.03
CA TRP A 10 13.91 4.06 17.11
C TRP A 10 14.33 2.62 17.37
N LEU A 11 13.39 1.73 17.74
CA LEU A 11 13.69 0.32 17.93
C LEU A 11 14.07 -0.33 16.59
N PRO A 12 15.04 -1.26 16.58
CA PRO A 12 15.33 -2.10 15.42
C PRO A 12 14.08 -2.81 14.90
N ASN A 13 14.01 -3.03 13.58
CA ASN A 13 12.85 -3.64 12.93
C ASN A 13 12.47 -5.00 13.59
N THR A 14 13.46 -5.81 13.97
CA THR A 14 13.26 -7.07 14.69
C THR A 14 12.45 -6.90 15.99
N ILE A 15 12.75 -5.85 16.77
CA ILE A 15 12.04 -5.58 18.03
C ILE A 15 10.63 -5.05 17.74
N GLN A 16 10.46 -4.20 16.73
CA GLN A 16 9.13 -3.75 16.31
C GLN A 16 8.24 -4.93 15.87
N VAL A 17 8.81 -5.93 15.19
CA VAL A 17 8.11 -7.16 14.80
C VAL A 17 7.73 -8.00 16.02
N MET A 18 8.62 -8.16 16.99
CA MET A 18 8.30 -8.85 18.25
C MET A 18 7.18 -8.14 19.01
N LEU A 19 7.23 -6.81 19.07
CA LEU A 19 6.20 -5.97 19.69
C LEU A 19 4.85 -6.14 18.97
N CYS A 20 4.85 -6.16 17.63
CA CYS A 20 3.66 -6.41 16.82
C CYS A 20 2.99 -7.74 17.17
N ARG A 21 3.78 -8.82 17.26
CA ARG A 21 3.27 -10.15 17.63
C ARG A 21 2.76 -10.17 19.08
N ALA A 22 3.45 -9.51 20.00
CA ALA A 22 3.01 -9.40 21.39
C ALA A 22 1.69 -8.64 21.52
N TRP A 23 1.52 -7.54 20.78
CA TRP A 23 0.27 -6.79 20.73
C TRP A 23 -0.87 -7.60 20.12
N ALA A 24 -0.63 -8.33 19.04
CA ALA A 24 -1.63 -9.23 18.45
C ALA A 24 -2.09 -10.30 19.46
N ASN A 25 -1.16 -10.96 20.14
CA ASN A 25 -1.47 -11.98 21.15
C ASN A 25 -2.20 -11.40 22.39
N SER A 26 -1.92 -10.14 22.74
CA SER A 26 -2.56 -9.48 23.89
C SER A 26 -4.06 -9.25 23.70
N VAL A 27 -4.54 -9.19 22.46
CA VAL A 27 -5.97 -9.00 22.15
C VAL A 27 -6.80 -10.22 22.56
N HIS A 28 -6.23 -11.42 22.41
CA HIS A 28 -6.88 -12.67 22.81
C HIS A 28 -6.68 -13.00 24.29
N THR A 29 -5.84 -12.22 25.00
CA THR A 29 -5.66 -12.39 26.45
C THR A 29 -6.78 -11.62 27.13
N PRO A 30 -7.69 -12.29 27.87
CA PRO A 30 -8.74 -11.59 28.60
C PRO A 30 -8.10 -10.59 29.56
N LEU A 31 -8.65 -9.36 29.63
CA LEU A 31 -8.35 -8.50 30.78
C LEU A 31 -8.66 -9.30 32.05
N ALA A 32 -7.76 -9.22 33.04
CA ALA A 32 -7.84 -10.01 34.26
C ALA A 32 -9.28 -10.00 34.82
N ASN A 33 -9.89 -11.20 34.91
CA ASN A 33 -11.24 -11.50 35.43
C ASN A 33 -12.45 -11.47 34.47
N CYS A 34 -12.28 -11.49 33.14
CA CYS A 34 -13.41 -11.68 32.22
C CYS A 34 -13.40 -13.07 31.56
N THR A 35 -14.51 -13.82 31.67
CA THR A 35 -14.72 -15.14 31.06
C THR A 35 -15.22 -15.05 29.62
N GLU A 36 -15.61 -13.86 29.17
CA GLU A 36 -16.06 -13.57 27.80
C GLU A 36 -14.97 -12.81 27.05
N PRO A 37 -14.77 -13.08 25.74
CA PRO A 37 -13.87 -12.28 24.92
C PRO A 37 -14.33 -10.82 24.94
N PRO A 38 -13.45 -9.86 25.27
CA PRO A 38 -13.83 -8.46 25.34
C PRO A 38 -14.32 -7.98 23.98
N ASN A 39 -15.36 -7.13 23.97
CA ASN A 39 -15.78 -6.43 22.76
C ASN A 39 -14.55 -5.74 22.13
N PRO A 40 -14.40 -5.75 20.80
CA PRO A 40 -13.20 -5.24 20.13
C PRO A 40 -12.85 -3.80 20.54
N GLU A 41 -13.88 -2.99 20.82
CA GLU A 41 -13.79 -1.60 21.28
C GLU A 41 -13.18 -1.42 22.68
N GLN A 42 -13.13 -2.48 23.50
CA GLN A 42 -12.59 -2.46 24.88
C GLN A 42 -11.16 -3.01 24.97
N THR A 43 -10.55 -3.36 23.85
CA THR A 43 -9.20 -3.91 23.83
C THR A 43 -8.14 -2.82 23.87
N ASN A 44 -6.98 -3.13 24.47
CA ASN A 44 -5.85 -2.22 24.52
C ASN A 44 -5.39 -1.79 23.12
N LEU A 45 -5.49 -2.67 22.13
CA LEU A 45 -5.12 -2.39 20.74
C LEU A 45 -6.04 -1.34 20.11
N TRP A 46 -7.36 -1.45 20.33
CA TRP A 46 -8.34 -0.47 19.86
C TRP A 46 -8.16 0.90 20.53
N CYS A 47 -7.94 0.92 21.83
CA CYS A 47 -7.63 2.14 22.57
C CYS A 47 -6.35 2.82 22.03
N LEU A 48 -5.29 2.03 21.78
CA LEU A 48 -4.05 2.55 21.22
C LEU A 48 -4.25 3.14 19.82
N GLN A 49 -5.03 2.46 18.97
CA GLN A 49 -5.42 2.91 17.64
C GLN A 49 -6.12 4.28 17.69
N LYS A 50 -7.13 4.43 18.56
CA LYS A 50 -7.89 5.69 18.71
C LYS A 50 -7.02 6.82 19.26
N ILE A 51 -6.17 6.54 20.26
CA ILE A 51 -5.28 7.57 20.83
C ILE A 51 -4.28 8.06 19.78
N LEU A 52 -3.70 7.17 18.98
CA LEU A 52 -2.75 7.54 17.92
C LEU A 52 -3.42 8.37 16.82
N LEU A 53 -4.60 7.96 16.36
CA LEU A 53 -5.36 8.73 15.37
C LEU A 53 -5.77 10.10 15.89
N HIS A 54 -6.28 10.16 17.12
CA HIS A 54 -6.68 11.42 17.74
C HIS A 54 -5.47 12.35 17.90
N HIS A 55 -4.30 11.81 18.28
CA HIS A 55 -3.07 12.58 18.35
C HIS A 55 -2.67 13.15 16.99
N ILE A 56 -2.74 12.34 15.92
CA ILE A 56 -2.49 12.81 14.54
C ILE A 56 -3.47 13.93 14.16
N THR A 57 -4.77 13.74 14.39
CA THR A 57 -5.80 14.73 14.08
C THR A 57 -5.56 16.04 14.83
N LEU A 58 -5.35 15.99 16.15
CA LEU A 58 -5.10 17.19 16.94
C LEU A 58 -3.85 17.92 16.45
N ARG A 59 -2.78 17.21 16.10
CA ARG A 59 -1.57 17.82 15.54
C ARG A 59 -1.82 18.43 14.17
N CYS A 60 -2.60 17.79 13.30
CA CYS A 60 -2.97 18.37 12.01
C CYS A 60 -3.77 19.68 12.18
N LEU A 61 -4.65 19.76 13.19
CA LEU A 61 -5.46 20.95 13.45
C LEU A 61 -4.70 22.08 14.17
N THR A 62 -3.70 21.74 14.98
CA THR A 62 -2.97 22.70 15.84
C THR A 62 -1.65 23.16 15.24
N THR A 63 -1.17 22.51 14.18
CA THR A 63 0.08 22.90 13.54
C THR A 63 -0.17 24.09 12.63
N ASP A 64 0.45 25.23 12.97
CA ASP A 64 0.41 26.45 12.15
C ASP A 64 1.09 26.19 10.79
N HIS A 65 0.28 25.89 9.77
CA HIS A 65 0.58 25.95 8.34
C HIS A 65 1.70 25.05 7.78
N GLY A 66 2.22 24.09 8.55
CA GLY A 66 3.17 23.07 8.09
C GLY A 66 2.51 21.90 7.35
N LEU A 67 3.25 21.20 6.49
CA LEU A 67 2.77 19.94 5.90
C LEU A 67 2.78 18.83 6.97
N PRO A 68 1.81 17.89 6.94
CA PRO A 68 1.84 16.75 7.85
C PRO A 68 3.12 15.90 7.76
N ASN A 69 3.76 15.89 6.58
CA ASN A 69 5.03 15.21 6.34
C ASN A 69 6.20 15.80 7.12
N GLU A 70 6.17 17.09 7.44
CA GLU A 70 7.26 17.83 8.11
C GLU A 70 7.12 17.78 9.64
N ASP A 71 5.93 17.46 10.15
CA ASP A 71 5.72 17.26 11.58
C ASP A 71 6.18 15.85 12.00
N LYS A 72 7.32 15.82 12.69
CA LYS A 72 7.90 14.59 13.26
C LYS A 72 6.93 13.86 14.18
N GLN A 73 6.08 14.56 14.93
CA GLN A 73 5.14 13.93 15.87
C GLN A 73 4.05 13.17 15.12
N ILE A 74 3.57 13.73 14.00
CA ILE A 74 2.62 13.06 13.11
C ILE A 74 3.29 11.84 12.48
N CYS A 75 4.51 12.00 11.97
CA CYS A 75 5.26 10.93 11.33
C CYS A 75 5.54 9.76 12.29
N GLU A 76 6.02 10.05 13.50
CA GLU A 76 6.30 9.05 14.53
C GLU A 76 5.01 8.33 14.96
N ALA A 77 3.91 9.07 15.16
CA ALA A 77 2.61 8.47 15.47
C ALA A 77 2.11 7.56 14.34
N ALA A 78 2.25 7.97 13.08
CA ALA A 78 1.86 7.18 11.91
C ALA A 78 2.68 5.89 11.78
N LEU A 79 3.98 5.93 12.10
CA LEU A 79 4.84 4.74 12.11
C LEU A 79 4.49 3.75 13.22
N VAL A 80 4.09 4.23 14.41
CA VAL A 80 3.56 3.35 15.47
C VAL A 80 2.21 2.77 15.06
N LEU A 81 1.35 3.60 14.45
CA LEU A 81 0.04 3.16 13.97
C LEU A 81 0.16 2.07 12.90
N ARG A 82 1.24 2.06 12.12
CA ARG A 82 1.57 0.95 11.22
C ARG A 82 1.79 -0.37 11.98
N ILE A 83 2.49 -0.35 13.11
CA ILE A 83 2.68 -1.55 13.94
C ILE A 83 1.31 -2.03 14.45
N VAL A 84 0.46 -1.11 14.89
CA VAL A 84 -0.91 -1.40 15.33
C VAL A 84 -1.74 -2.01 14.19
N TYR A 85 -1.61 -1.50 12.97
CA TYR A 85 -2.29 -2.01 11.78
C TYR A 85 -1.90 -3.47 11.49
N TYR A 86 -0.61 -3.80 11.46
CA TYR A 86 -0.17 -5.19 11.27
C TYR A 86 -0.51 -6.10 12.46
N ALA A 87 -0.52 -5.57 13.69
CA ALA A 87 -0.99 -6.32 14.85
C ALA A 87 -2.48 -6.65 14.73
N SER A 88 -3.28 -5.73 14.17
CA SER A 88 -4.69 -5.94 13.87
C SER A 88 -4.92 -6.99 12.77
N LEU A 89 -4.07 -7.03 11.74
CA LEU A 89 -4.10 -8.09 10.72
C LEU A 89 -3.81 -9.46 11.37
N LEU A 90 -2.77 -9.54 12.20
CA LEU A 90 -2.38 -10.75 12.92
C LEU A 90 -3.41 -11.25 13.94
N ALA A 91 -4.08 -10.33 14.64
CA ALA A 91 -5.13 -10.65 15.61
C ALA A 91 -6.49 -10.94 14.95
N GLY A 92 -6.64 -10.56 13.68
CA GLY A 92 -7.80 -10.87 12.87
C GLY A 92 -7.79 -12.32 12.38
N GLN A 93 -8.65 -12.60 11.41
CA GLN A 93 -8.67 -13.89 10.74
C GLN A 93 -7.88 -13.77 9.43
N MET A 94 -6.72 -14.44 9.40
CA MET A 94 -5.94 -14.65 8.19
C MET A 94 -6.66 -15.65 7.28
N ASP A 95 -6.51 -15.47 5.97
CA ASP A 95 -7.09 -16.39 5.00
C ASP A 95 -6.43 -17.77 5.06
N SER A 96 -7.15 -18.80 4.64
CA SER A 96 -6.64 -20.17 4.68
C SER A 96 -5.45 -20.33 3.72
N PRO A 97 -4.46 -21.17 4.07
CA PRO A 97 -3.30 -21.37 3.21
C PRO A 97 -3.68 -21.93 1.83
N GLU A 98 -4.75 -22.74 1.76
CA GLU A 98 -5.29 -23.29 0.52
C GLU A 98 -5.82 -22.20 -0.41
N LEU A 99 -6.55 -21.22 0.16
CA LEU A 99 -7.08 -20.09 -0.62
C LEU A 99 -5.93 -19.20 -1.12
N LEU A 100 -4.95 -18.91 -0.26
CA LEU A 100 -3.78 -18.11 -0.64
C LEU A 100 -2.96 -18.79 -1.75
N GLU A 101 -2.80 -20.11 -1.69
CA GLU A 101 -2.10 -20.88 -2.74
C GLU A 101 -2.87 -20.87 -4.06
N MET A 102 -4.20 -21.05 -4.01
CA MET A 102 -5.06 -20.97 -5.18
C MET A 102 -4.96 -19.60 -5.87
N GLU A 103 -5.05 -18.51 -5.10
CA GLU A 103 -4.91 -17.14 -5.62
C GLU A 103 -3.51 -16.87 -6.16
N ALA A 104 -2.47 -17.39 -5.50
CA ALA A 104 -1.10 -17.28 -5.99
C ALA A 104 -0.93 -17.99 -7.33
N GLU A 105 -1.56 -19.14 -7.53
CA GLU A 105 -1.52 -19.85 -8.81
C GLU A 105 -2.33 -19.15 -9.89
N GLU A 106 -3.52 -18.63 -9.57
CA GLU A 106 -4.31 -17.80 -10.49
C GLU A 106 -3.53 -16.56 -10.95
N ASN A 107 -2.87 -15.86 -10.03
CA ASN A 107 -2.02 -14.72 -10.33
C ASN A 107 -0.84 -15.10 -11.23
N ARG A 108 -0.20 -16.25 -10.98
CA ARG A 108 0.89 -16.76 -11.83
C ARG A 108 0.41 -17.09 -13.24
N LEU A 109 -0.74 -17.74 -13.36
CA LEU A 109 -1.34 -18.07 -14.66
C LEU A 109 -1.70 -16.80 -15.43
N PHE A 110 -2.29 -15.82 -14.75
CA PHE A 110 -2.59 -14.52 -15.30
C PHE A 110 -1.34 -13.79 -15.80
N GLU A 111 -0.26 -13.76 -14.99
CA GLU A 111 1.02 -13.20 -15.41
C GLU A 111 1.58 -13.93 -16.64
N GLN A 112 1.51 -15.26 -16.69
CA GLN A 112 2.01 -16.04 -17.83
C GLN A 112 1.23 -15.72 -19.12
N GLN A 113 -0.10 -15.61 -19.04
CA GLN A 113 -0.95 -15.20 -20.17
C GLN A 113 -0.59 -13.79 -20.66
N MET A 114 -0.33 -12.87 -19.73
CA MET A 114 0.10 -11.52 -20.03
C MET A 114 1.46 -11.51 -20.73
N ARG A 115 2.42 -12.33 -20.28
CA ARG A 115 3.74 -12.47 -20.92
C ARG A 115 3.64 -12.96 -22.37
N ALA A 116 2.73 -13.91 -22.62
CA ALA A 116 2.49 -14.44 -23.97
C ALA A 116 1.96 -13.37 -24.95
N HIS A 117 1.14 -12.43 -24.48
CA HIS A 117 0.54 -11.38 -25.32
C HIS A 117 1.47 -10.18 -25.54
N ILE A 118 2.26 -9.79 -24.54
CA ILE A 118 3.05 -8.55 -24.59
C ILE A 118 4.45 -8.77 -25.21
N GLY A 119 4.95 -10.02 -25.22
CA GLY A 119 6.26 -10.39 -25.76
C GLY A 119 7.45 -9.95 -24.87
N PRO A 120 8.66 -10.50 -25.12
CA PRO A 120 9.82 -10.37 -24.22
C PRO A 120 10.39 -8.94 -24.11
N THR A 121 10.04 -8.06 -25.05
CA THR A 121 10.60 -6.70 -25.17
C THR A 121 10.04 -5.71 -24.13
N TYR A 122 8.85 -5.98 -23.57
CA TYR A 122 8.23 -5.16 -22.53
C TYR A 122 8.53 -5.67 -21.11
N GLU A 123 8.78 -6.98 -20.96
CA GLU A 123 9.15 -7.59 -19.67
C GLU A 123 10.42 -6.98 -19.07
N ARG A 124 11.39 -6.62 -19.91
CA ARG A 124 12.66 -6.04 -19.46
C ARG A 124 12.51 -4.61 -18.91
N ARG A 125 11.42 -3.92 -19.22
CA ARG A 125 11.19 -2.50 -18.87
C ARG A 125 10.16 -2.27 -17.76
N SER A 126 9.18 -3.16 -17.62
CA SER A 126 8.05 -3.00 -16.69
C SER A 126 8.36 -3.39 -15.22
N ARG A 127 9.39 -4.20 -14.97
CA ARG A 127 9.64 -4.81 -13.65
C ARG A 127 10.47 -3.97 -12.68
N VAL A 128 10.01 -2.77 -12.32
CA VAL A 128 10.35 -2.27 -10.98
C VAL A 128 9.32 -2.87 -10.04
N SER A 129 9.70 -3.95 -9.37
CA SER A 129 8.91 -4.54 -8.27
C SER A 129 8.51 -3.41 -7.32
N LEU A 130 7.23 -3.39 -6.92
CA LEU A 130 6.75 -2.42 -5.95
C LEU A 130 7.69 -2.46 -4.74
N PRO A 131 8.11 -1.30 -4.20
CA PRO A 131 8.88 -1.27 -2.97
C PRO A 131 8.10 -1.99 -1.86
N GLU A 132 8.49 -3.21 -1.53
CA GLU A 132 7.92 -3.97 -0.42
C GLU A 132 8.24 -3.24 0.89
N ASP A 133 7.26 -3.15 1.80
CA ASP A 133 7.50 -2.64 3.15
C ASP A 133 8.45 -3.62 3.87
N PRO A 134 9.65 -3.17 4.32
CA PRO A 134 10.58 -4.01 5.06
C PRO A 134 9.97 -4.68 6.30
N PHE A 135 8.97 -4.04 6.91
CA PHE A 135 8.28 -4.57 8.08
C PHE A 135 7.28 -5.67 7.73
N ALA A 136 6.50 -5.50 6.65
CA ALA A 136 5.63 -6.54 6.12
C ALA A 136 6.44 -7.79 5.74
N LYS A 137 7.58 -7.56 5.07
CA LYS A 137 8.54 -8.60 4.71
C LYS A 137 9.09 -9.34 5.93
N ALA A 138 9.44 -8.61 6.99
CA ALA A 138 9.93 -9.20 8.23
C ALA A 138 8.85 -9.99 8.98
N LEU A 139 7.57 -9.61 8.84
CA LEU A 139 6.44 -10.35 9.38
C LEU A 139 6.02 -11.54 8.51
N ASN A 140 6.45 -11.57 7.25
CA ASN A 140 6.02 -12.49 6.20
C ASN A 140 4.49 -12.49 6.01
N ILE A 141 3.91 -11.29 5.95
CA ILE A 141 2.47 -11.06 5.82
C ILE A 141 2.24 -9.98 4.77
N SER A 142 1.36 -10.23 3.81
CA SER A 142 0.78 -9.20 2.98
C SER A 142 -0.53 -8.70 3.62
N PRO A 143 -0.79 -7.38 3.64
CA PRO A 143 -2.10 -6.87 4.03
C PRO A 143 -3.29 -7.46 3.26
N ASN A 144 -3.04 -8.00 2.07
CA ASN A 144 -4.05 -8.65 1.23
C ASN A 144 -4.42 -10.07 1.71
N ASP A 145 -3.61 -10.69 2.56
CA ASP A 145 -3.82 -12.06 3.04
C ASP A 145 -4.83 -12.15 4.21
N CYS A 146 -5.46 -11.01 4.55
CA CYS A 146 -6.41 -10.90 5.65
C CYS A 146 -7.61 -10.05 5.22
N ARG A 147 -8.74 -10.71 4.95
CA ARG A 147 -10.01 -10.07 4.62
C ARG A 147 -10.76 -9.52 5.84
N THR A 148 -10.54 -10.14 6.99
CA THR A 148 -11.25 -9.84 8.24
C THR A 148 -10.26 -9.46 9.37
N PRO A 149 -9.62 -8.28 9.28
CA PRO A 149 -8.74 -7.79 10.33
C PRO A 149 -9.52 -7.50 11.62
N PHE A 150 -8.83 -7.54 12.76
CA PHE A 150 -9.45 -7.29 14.07
C PHE A 150 -10.06 -5.88 14.19
N ILE A 151 -9.34 -4.87 13.71
CA ILE A 151 -9.82 -3.50 13.52
C ILE A 151 -10.09 -3.30 12.03
N PRO A 152 -11.30 -2.89 11.62
CA PRO A 152 -11.61 -2.61 10.23
C PRO A 152 -10.64 -1.60 9.60
N VAL A 153 -10.14 -1.88 8.40
CA VAL A 153 -9.16 -1.01 7.70
C VAL A 153 -9.66 0.42 7.55
N LYS A 154 -10.98 0.59 7.33
CA LYS A 154 -11.64 1.90 7.24
C LYS A 154 -11.45 2.77 8.50
N ASP A 155 -11.33 2.15 9.67
CA ASP A 155 -11.21 2.87 10.94
C ASP A 155 -9.82 3.47 11.14
N PHE A 156 -8.83 3.05 10.34
CA PHE A 156 -7.49 3.63 10.33
C PHE A 156 -7.36 4.86 9.43
N VAL A 157 -8.34 5.13 8.58
CA VAL A 157 -8.30 6.28 7.66
C VAL A 157 -8.50 7.56 8.47
N ASN A 158 -7.58 8.51 8.32
CA ASN A 158 -7.65 9.80 9.01
C ASN A 158 -8.02 10.91 8.03
N GLU A 159 -9.26 11.39 8.06
CA GLU A 159 -9.75 12.40 7.11
C GLU A 159 -8.97 13.72 7.21
N THR A 160 -8.76 14.21 8.44
CA THR A 160 -8.02 15.46 8.69
C THR A 160 -6.58 15.42 8.15
N LEU A 161 -5.91 14.28 8.28
CA LEU A 161 -4.60 14.05 7.69
C LEU A 161 -4.68 14.12 6.16
N ASN A 162 -5.68 13.47 5.56
CA ASN A 162 -5.86 13.46 4.10
C ASN A 162 -6.15 14.86 3.54
N ASP A 163 -6.91 15.68 4.24
CA ASP A 163 -7.18 17.07 3.84
C ASP A 163 -5.91 17.95 3.91
N GLY A 164 -5.05 17.69 4.89
CA GLY A 164 -3.76 18.39 5.04
C GLY A 164 -2.66 17.90 4.10
N LEU A 165 -2.83 16.75 3.45
CA LEU A 165 -1.81 16.15 2.59
C LEU A 165 -1.71 16.88 1.25
N GLN A 166 -0.48 17.05 0.76
CA GLN A 166 -0.22 17.53 -0.60
C GLN A 166 0.34 16.37 -1.44
N PRO A 167 -0.49 15.66 -2.23
CA PRO A 167 -0.07 14.43 -2.94
C PRO A 167 1.16 14.60 -3.82
N LYS A 168 1.31 15.75 -4.48
CA LYS A 168 2.47 16.05 -5.32
C LYS A 168 3.77 16.09 -4.51
N LYS A 169 3.76 16.70 -3.31
CA LYS A 169 4.94 16.78 -2.45
C LYS A 169 5.22 15.44 -1.78
N ASP A 170 4.18 14.75 -1.30
CA ASP A 170 4.31 13.41 -0.74
C ASP A 170 4.94 12.42 -1.73
N TYR A 171 4.54 12.48 -3.01
CA TYR A 171 5.13 11.67 -4.07
C TYR A 171 6.62 11.97 -4.31
N ILE A 172 7.05 13.23 -4.15
CA ILE A 172 8.48 13.59 -4.24
C ILE A 172 9.26 12.93 -3.10
N TYR A 173 8.73 12.94 -1.88
CA TYR A 173 9.33 12.25 -0.73
C TYR A 173 9.32 10.72 -0.90
N TYR A 174 8.29 10.16 -1.53
CA TYR A 174 8.25 8.74 -1.87
C TYR A 174 9.40 8.35 -2.82
N ARG A 175 9.59 9.15 -3.88
CA ARG A 175 10.57 8.87 -4.94
C ARG A 175 12.01 9.19 -4.55
N SER A 176 12.23 10.06 -3.57
CA SER A 176 13.57 10.50 -3.14
C SER A 176 14.43 9.38 -2.54
N LYS A 177 13.90 8.15 -2.37
CA LYS A 177 14.62 6.93 -1.92
C LYS A 177 15.54 7.17 -0.70
N GLY A 178 15.10 8.00 0.25
CA GLY A 178 15.84 8.28 1.49
C GLY A 178 16.85 9.42 1.43
N ILE A 179 16.88 10.21 0.34
CA ILE A 179 17.60 11.49 0.30
C ILE A 179 16.89 12.52 1.18
N SER A 180 15.55 12.48 1.23
CA SER A 180 14.77 13.20 2.23
C SER A 180 14.56 12.32 3.45
N ASN A 181 14.86 12.85 4.64
CA ASN A 181 14.58 12.20 5.92
C ASN A 181 13.09 12.27 6.31
N GLU A 182 12.26 12.91 5.47
CA GLU A 182 10.82 13.07 5.66
C GLU A 182 10.06 11.78 5.30
N LEU A 183 9.03 11.48 6.09
CA LEU A 183 8.13 10.35 5.85
C LEU A 183 7.23 10.67 4.65
N SER A 184 7.01 9.69 3.77
CA SER A 184 5.94 9.74 2.78
C SER A 184 4.81 8.84 3.23
N PHE A 185 3.59 9.38 3.27
CA PHE A 185 2.38 8.64 3.60
C PHE A 185 1.96 7.67 2.50
N MET A 186 2.50 7.80 1.28
CA MET A 186 2.39 6.77 0.25
C MET A 186 2.99 5.42 0.70
N LYS A 187 3.91 5.40 1.68
CA LYS A 187 4.40 4.14 2.31
C LYS A 187 3.43 3.55 3.33
N LEU A 188 2.38 4.29 3.71
CA LEU A 188 1.38 3.93 4.72
C LEU A 188 -0.03 4.00 4.11
N PRO A 189 -0.35 3.15 3.11
CA PRO A 189 -1.60 3.25 2.36
C PRO A 189 -2.86 3.10 3.23
N PHE A 190 -2.80 2.36 4.34
CA PHE A 190 -3.95 2.17 5.24
C PHE A 190 -4.44 3.47 5.92
N LEU A 191 -3.61 4.52 5.98
CA LEU A 191 -3.99 5.84 6.51
C LEU A 191 -4.71 6.74 5.48
N LEU A 192 -4.55 6.42 4.20
CA LEU A 192 -4.98 7.27 3.10
C LEU A 192 -6.39 6.92 2.63
N GLN A 193 -7.16 7.96 2.31
CA GLN A 193 -8.44 7.81 1.62
C GLN A 193 -8.23 7.42 0.16
N THR A 194 -9.25 6.77 -0.39
CA THR A 194 -9.38 6.39 -1.80
C THR A 194 -9.07 7.53 -2.79
N SER A 195 -9.49 8.75 -2.48
CA SER A 195 -9.21 9.95 -3.30
C SER A 195 -7.72 10.28 -3.37
N SER A 196 -7.06 10.47 -2.22
CA SER A 196 -5.62 10.77 -2.10
C SER A 196 -4.76 9.73 -2.82
N LYS A 197 -5.12 8.48 -2.61
CA LYS A 197 -4.55 7.30 -3.20
C LYS A 197 -4.62 7.28 -4.73
N SER A 198 -5.78 7.61 -5.30
CA SER A 198 -5.95 7.72 -6.75
C SER A 198 -5.04 8.79 -7.36
N VAL A 199 -4.89 9.93 -6.67
CA VAL A 199 -4.01 11.02 -7.11
C VAL A 199 -2.54 10.61 -7.06
N LEU A 200 -2.10 9.93 -6.00
CA LEU A 200 -0.73 9.40 -5.88
C LEU A 200 -0.43 8.39 -6.98
N LEU A 201 -1.37 7.51 -7.30
CA LEU A 201 -1.26 6.57 -8.41
C LEU A 201 -1.13 7.26 -9.77
N TYR A 202 -1.92 8.31 -10.01
CA TYR A 202 -1.79 9.11 -11.22
C TYR A 202 -0.37 9.68 -11.36
N TYR A 203 0.22 10.20 -10.27
CA TYR A 203 1.60 10.68 -10.29
C TYR A 203 2.61 9.55 -10.53
N ASP A 204 2.42 8.39 -9.91
CA ASP A 204 3.28 7.22 -10.12
C ASP A 204 3.27 6.77 -11.59
N ASN A 205 2.10 6.57 -12.16
CA ASN A 205 1.95 6.14 -13.55
C ASN A 205 2.51 7.18 -14.53
N ARG A 206 2.26 8.46 -14.29
CA ARG A 206 2.81 9.55 -15.12
C ARG A 206 4.33 9.57 -15.08
N MET A 207 4.93 9.38 -13.91
CA MET A 207 6.38 9.40 -13.75
C MET A 207 7.04 8.15 -14.35
N ARG A 208 6.43 6.97 -14.22
CA ARG A 208 6.89 5.75 -14.91
C ARG A 208 6.88 5.93 -16.42
N MET A 209 5.80 6.48 -16.98
CA MET A 209 5.73 6.80 -18.41
C MET A 209 6.85 7.76 -18.84
N LEU A 210 7.18 8.78 -18.03
CA LEU A 210 8.28 9.69 -18.32
C LEU A 210 9.65 9.02 -18.23
N ASP A 211 9.86 8.14 -17.25
CA ASP A 211 11.09 7.38 -17.10
C ASP A 211 11.28 6.40 -18.26
N GLU A 212 10.21 5.74 -18.71
CA GLU A 212 10.22 4.90 -19.92
C GLU A 212 10.61 5.70 -21.16
N ARG A 213 10.04 6.89 -21.37
CA ARG A 213 10.41 7.79 -22.48
C ARG A 213 11.88 8.20 -22.42
N ARG A 214 12.41 8.49 -21.23
CA ARG A 214 13.83 8.83 -21.04
C ARG A 214 14.75 7.64 -21.29
N GLY A 215 14.38 6.45 -20.81
CA GLY A 215 15.14 5.23 -21.04
C GLY A 215 15.22 4.86 -22.54
N VAL A 216 14.11 5.05 -23.26
CA VAL A 216 14.04 4.88 -24.72
C VAL A 216 14.90 5.90 -25.45
N LEU A 217 14.88 7.16 -25.03
CA LEU A 217 15.72 8.20 -25.61
C LEU A 217 17.22 7.87 -25.42
N MET A 218 17.63 7.47 -24.21
CA MET A 218 19.00 7.03 -23.93
C MET A 218 19.40 5.80 -24.75
N HIS A 219 18.51 4.81 -24.89
CA HIS A 219 18.74 3.63 -25.71
C HIS A 219 18.90 3.97 -27.20
N THR A 220 18.09 4.91 -27.70
CA THR A 220 18.14 5.38 -29.09
C THR A 220 19.46 6.10 -29.39
N PHE A 221 19.96 6.91 -28.45
CA PHE A 221 21.28 7.55 -28.57
C PHE A 221 22.45 6.56 -28.60
N LEU A 222 22.30 5.37 -28.01
CA LEU A 222 23.37 4.37 -27.91
C LEU A 222 23.32 3.30 -29.02
N MET A 223 22.14 3.00 -29.58
CA MET A 223 21.96 1.86 -30.49
C MET A 223 21.45 2.21 -31.90
N ASP A 224 21.28 3.49 -32.25
CA ASP A 224 20.85 3.99 -33.58
C ASP A 224 19.54 3.41 -34.15
N THR A 225 18.85 2.54 -33.40
CA THR A 225 17.52 2.02 -33.73
C THR A 225 16.45 2.78 -32.93
N PRO A 226 15.53 3.49 -33.58
CA PRO A 226 14.46 4.23 -32.90
C PRO A 226 13.38 3.25 -32.41
N GLU A 227 13.52 2.76 -31.19
CA GLU A 227 12.40 2.12 -30.51
C GLU A 227 11.42 3.21 -30.07
N MET A 228 10.29 3.38 -30.75
CA MET A 228 9.33 4.42 -30.36
C MET A 228 8.62 4.08 -29.04
N PRO A 229 8.46 5.05 -28.10
CA PRO A 229 7.83 4.86 -26.79
C PRO A 229 6.29 4.91 -26.89
N PHE A 230 5.73 4.22 -27.87
CA PHE A 230 4.29 4.09 -28.02
C PHE A 230 3.86 2.67 -27.64
N PHE A 231 2.67 2.61 -27.05
CA PHE A 231 1.94 1.38 -26.88
C PHE A 231 1.66 0.77 -28.25
N LYS A 232 2.37 -0.31 -28.62
CA LYS A 232 2.11 -1.04 -29.88
C LYS A 232 1.04 -2.10 -29.62
N LEU A 233 -0.23 -1.74 -29.83
CA LEU A 233 -1.33 -2.71 -29.90
C LEU A 233 -1.13 -3.57 -31.17
N ARG A 234 -0.84 -4.86 -31.01
CA ARG A 234 -0.92 -5.83 -32.10
C ARG A 234 -2.28 -6.51 -32.00
N VAL A 235 -3.12 -6.24 -32.98
CA VAL A 235 -4.52 -6.66 -32.99
C VAL A 235 -4.79 -7.41 -34.27
N HIS A 236 -5.37 -8.61 -34.18
CA HIS A 236 -5.82 -9.33 -35.35
C HIS A 236 -7.07 -8.68 -35.93
N ARG A 237 -7.15 -8.52 -37.26
CA ARG A 237 -8.26 -7.81 -37.92
C ARG A 237 -9.63 -8.44 -37.66
N ASP A 238 -9.67 -9.75 -37.44
CA ASP A 238 -10.91 -10.50 -37.23
C ASP A 238 -11.35 -10.53 -35.76
N ARG A 239 -10.47 -10.13 -34.83
CA ARG A 239 -10.69 -10.15 -33.38
C ARG A 239 -10.35 -8.81 -32.74
N ILE A 240 -10.65 -7.71 -33.43
CA ILE A 240 -10.24 -6.38 -32.98
C ILE A 240 -10.78 -6.06 -31.60
N VAL A 241 -12.03 -6.42 -31.35
CA VAL A 241 -12.69 -6.15 -30.07
C VAL A 241 -12.09 -7.03 -28.97
N GLU A 242 -11.95 -8.33 -29.19
CA GLU A 242 -11.41 -9.27 -28.20
C GLU A 242 -9.93 -8.99 -27.89
N ASP A 243 -9.10 -8.75 -28.90
CA ASP A 243 -7.68 -8.44 -28.70
C ASP A 243 -7.50 -7.05 -28.06
N ALA A 244 -8.30 -6.05 -28.44
CA ALA A 244 -8.26 -4.75 -27.80
C ALA A 244 -8.81 -4.80 -26.37
N LEU A 245 -9.89 -5.56 -26.10
CA LEU A 245 -10.42 -5.78 -24.76
C LEU A 245 -9.45 -6.57 -23.92
N LEU A 246 -8.84 -7.64 -24.42
CA LEU A 246 -7.80 -8.37 -23.70
C LEU A 246 -6.67 -7.41 -23.37
N ILE A 247 -6.18 -6.63 -24.33
CA ILE A 247 -5.08 -5.71 -24.07
C ILE A 247 -5.47 -4.63 -23.06
N VAL A 248 -6.65 -4.04 -23.15
CA VAL A 248 -7.16 -3.06 -22.17
C VAL A 248 -7.39 -3.72 -20.81
N PHE A 249 -8.00 -4.91 -20.78
CA PHE A 249 -8.24 -5.75 -19.62
C PHE A 249 -6.97 -6.37 -19.05
N PHE A 250 -5.82 -6.38 -19.75
CA PHE A 250 -4.52 -6.85 -19.25
C PHE A 250 -3.60 -5.68 -18.86
N PHE A 251 -3.73 -4.51 -19.50
CA PHE A 251 -2.99 -3.31 -19.12
C PHE A 251 -3.60 -2.57 -17.93
N ILE A 252 -4.93 -2.58 -17.83
CA ILE A 252 -5.63 -2.01 -16.67
C ILE A 252 -5.32 -2.80 -15.39
N PRO A 253 -5.14 -4.14 -15.35
CA PRO A 253 -4.85 -4.83 -14.10
C PRO A 253 -3.43 -4.73 -13.55
N LEU A 254 -2.43 -4.32 -14.34
CA LEU A 254 -1.21 -3.80 -13.72
C LEU A 254 -1.47 -2.49 -12.95
N THR A 255 -2.56 -1.81 -13.29
CA THR A 255 -3.14 -0.75 -12.49
C THR A 255 -4.13 -1.31 -11.45
N ILE A 256 -4.82 -2.45 -11.67
CA ILE A 256 -5.77 -3.12 -10.73
C ILE A 256 -5.10 -3.81 -9.55
N GLU A 257 -3.95 -4.47 -9.67
CA GLU A 257 -3.21 -4.86 -8.45
C GLU A 257 -2.84 -3.63 -7.61
N LYS A 258 -2.40 -2.57 -8.30
CA LYS A 258 -2.23 -1.24 -7.67
C LYS A 258 -3.56 -0.61 -7.24
N PHE A 259 -4.72 -0.99 -7.79
CA PHE A 259 -6.05 -0.42 -7.52
C PHE A 259 -6.74 -1.19 -6.38
N ILE A 260 -6.47 -2.49 -6.23
CA ILE A 260 -6.97 -3.36 -5.17
C ILE A 260 -6.21 -3.06 -3.88
N GLN A 261 -4.88 -2.91 -3.92
CA GLN A 261 -4.08 -2.52 -2.75
C GLN A 261 -4.41 -1.12 -2.21
N ILE A 262 -5.09 -0.29 -3.01
CA ILE A 262 -5.23 1.14 -2.76
C ILE A 262 -6.72 1.51 -2.58
N LEU A 263 -7.62 1.06 -3.43
CA LEU A 263 -8.98 1.63 -3.52
C LEU A 263 -10.08 0.83 -2.80
N LEU A 264 -9.91 -0.48 -2.58
CA LEU A 264 -11.04 -1.34 -2.19
C LEU A 264 -11.05 -1.63 -0.68
N PRO A 265 -12.07 -1.17 0.07
CA PRO A 265 -12.42 -1.82 1.33
C PRO A 265 -12.93 -3.26 1.07
N PRO A 266 -12.81 -4.16 2.06
CA PRO A 266 -13.03 -5.60 1.89
C PRO A 266 -14.44 -6.03 1.43
N ASP A 267 -15.42 -5.12 1.36
CA ASP A 267 -16.83 -5.44 1.04
C ASP A 267 -17.29 -5.00 -0.36
N SER A 268 -16.38 -4.60 -1.25
CA SER A 268 -16.76 -4.05 -2.56
C SER A 268 -16.62 -5.07 -3.69
N PHE A 269 -17.75 -5.65 -4.10
CA PHE A 269 -17.85 -6.45 -5.33
C PHE A 269 -17.71 -5.56 -6.57
N LEU A 270 -16.79 -5.90 -7.47
CA LEU A 270 -16.80 -5.39 -8.84
C LEU A 270 -17.94 -6.10 -9.60
N ILE A 271 -19.09 -5.44 -9.75
CA ILE A 271 -20.01 -5.77 -10.84
C ILE A 271 -19.48 -5.06 -12.08
N ILE A 272 -18.81 -5.81 -12.94
CA ILE A 272 -18.46 -5.36 -14.30
C ILE A 272 -19.63 -5.75 -15.19
N SER A 273 -20.40 -4.77 -15.64
CA SER A 273 -21.31 -4.90 -16.80
C SER A 273 -20.60 -4.41 -18.06
#